data_AF-A0A415UA11-F1
#
_entry.id   AF-A0A415UA11-F1
#
_cell.length_a   1.000
_cell.length_b   1.000
_cell.length_c   1.000
_cell.angle_alpha   90.00
_cell.angle_beta   90.00
_cell.angle_gamma   90.00
#
_symmetry.space_group_name_H-M   'P 1'
#
loop_
_entity.id
_entity.type
_entity.pdbx_description
1 polymer ?
#
loop_
_entity_poly.entity_id
_entity_poly.type
_entity_poly.pdbx_seq_one_letter_code
_entity_poly.pdbx_strand_id
1 'polypeptide(L)'
;MGLQLYQKNLLEKLKESLGAVLPIIGIVLVLCFSIAPIPNSVLMTFVVGAVLLIIGMMFFTLGAEMAMTPMGERIGTKLTNTRKISVVIVLCFILGFIITISEPDLQVLAEQVPSIPNYTLIIAVATGVGIFLVAAVLRMLFGIPLAHMLLILYPIIFILASIVPQDFLTVAFDSGGVTTGPMTVPFIMALGIGFSAVRSDKHAENDSFGLVALCSVGPILAVLLLGLLYHPGGSGYEQTMIVKTDNSVEMWQLFQEGLPYYMKEMLISLLPIILFFFIFQIVSLHLHKKTLVKIIIGIIYTYIGLVLFLTGVNVGFMPAGNYLGQVIAELSYPWIIVPIGMLIGYFIVKAEPAVYVLTEQVEELTSGAISAKAMGMSLSIGVAFSLGLAMVRVLTGISILWFLLPGYAVALGLTFFVPQIFTAIAFDSGGVASGPMTATFLLPFSMGACEALGGNVVTDAFGVVAMVAMTPLITIQILGLIYQIQEQMKEKQAAKDYTSIKVCIENLDNVDNQEIIEL
;
A
#
# COMPACT_ATOMS: atom_id res chain seq x y z
N MET A 1 27.81 -11.31 -19.19
CA MET A 1 26.43 -11.71 -18.83
C MET A 1 25.86 -10.90 -17.66
N GLY A 2 26.61 -10.67 -16.57
CA GLY A 2 26.11 -9.89 -15.41
C GLY A 2 25.81 -8.41 -15.65
N LEU A 3 26.61 -7.70 -16.46
CA LEU A 3 26.44 -6.26 -16.69
C LEU A 3 25.18 -5.93 -17.54
N GLN A 4 24.88 -6.75 -18.54
CA GLN A 4 23.69 -6.61 -19.40
C GLN A 4 22.39 -6.90 -18.63
N LEU A 5 22.41 -7.89 -17.72
CA LEU A 5 21.26 -8.17 -16.86
C LEU A 5 21.00 -7.02 -15.88
N TYR A 6 22.08 -6.46 -15.31
CA TYR A 6 21.99 -5.32 -14.40
C TYR A 6 21.49 -4.03 -15.10
N GLN A 7 21.96 -3.76 -16.32
CA GLN A 7 21.45 -2.65 -17.14
C GLN A 7 19.97 -2.82 -17.51
N LYS A 8 19.53 -4.06 -17.78
CA LYS A 8 18.12 -4.36 -18.07
C LYS A 8 17.23 -4.05 -16.86
N ASN A 9 17.63 -4.48 -15.66
CA ASN A 9 16.88 -4.20 -14.43
C ASN A 9 16.82 -2.70 -14.10
N LEU A 10 17.91 -1.95 -14.31
CA LEU A 10 17.90 -0.50 -14.12
C LEU A 10 16.93 0.21 -15.06
N LEU A 11 16.92 -0.17 -16.35
CA LEU A 11 15.99 0.41 -17.32
C LEU A 11 14.53 0.05 -17.03
N GLU A 12 14.29 -1.16 -16.55
CA GLU A 12 12.97 -1.61 -16.11
C GLU A 12 12.49 -0.80 -14.92
N LYS A 13 13.31 -0.65 -13.87
CA LYS A 13 12.98 0.16 -12.69
C LYS A 13 12.85 1.64 -12.98
N LEU A 14 13.62 2.17 -13.94
CA LEU A 14 13.45 3.53 -14.42
C LEU A 14 12.10 3.70 -15.13
N LYS A 15 11.68 2.72 -15.96
CA LYS A 15 10.38 2.75 -16.64
C LYS A 15 9.23 2.64 -15.66
N GLU A 16 9.33 1.77 -14.66
CA GLU A 16 8.35 1.68 -13.57
C GLU A 16 8.23 3.03 -12.85
N SER A 17 9.37 3.64 -12.50
CA SER A 17 9.40 4.91 -11.79
C SER A 17 8.86 6.09 -12.62
N LEU A 18 9.23 6.14 -13.90
CA LEU A 18 8.66 7.10 -14.84
C LEU A 18 7.16 6.87 -15.02
N GLY A 19 6.74 5.62 -15.15
CA GLY A 19 5.34 5.22 -15.26
C GLY A 19 4.51 5.76 -14.11
N ALA A 20 4.97 5.54 -12.87
CA ALA A 20 4.33 5.97 -11.63
C ALA A 20 4.17 7.49 -11.50
N VAL A 21 5.22 8.26 -11.81
CA VAL A 21 5.28 9.69 -11.46
C VAL A 21 4.89 10.61 -12.61
N LEU A 22 5.25 10.26 -13.85
CA LEU A 22 5.08 11.12 -15.02
C LEU A 22 3.62 11.49 -15.33
N PRO A 23 2.61 10.60 -15.16
CA PRO A 23 1.21 10.97 -15.29
C PRO A 23 0.82 12.08 -14.32
N ILE A 24 1.27 12.00 -13.06
CA ILE A 24 0.98 13.01 -12.02
C ILE A 24 1.67 14.32 -12.37
N ILE A 25 2.95 14.29 -12.78
CA ILE A 25 3.65 15.48 -13.28
C ILE A 25 2.89 16.11 -14.45
N GLY A 26 2.45 15.31 -15.42
CA GLY A 26 1.68 15.79 -16.56
C GLY A 26 0.39 16.49 -16.14
N ILE A 27 -0.35 15.90 -15.20
CA ILE A 27 -1.59 16.49 -14.64
C ILE A 27 -1.26 17.81 -13.96
N VAL A 28 -0.27 17.83 -13.06
CA VAL A 28 0.15 19.04 -12.34
C VAL A 28 0.55 20.14 -13.32
N LEU A 29 1.38 19.84 -14.32
CA LEU A 29 1.79 20.82 -15.34
C LEU A 29 0.58 21.36 -16.11
N VAL A 30 -0.33 20.49 -16.57
CA VAL A 30 -1.55 20.93 -17.27
C VAL A 30 -2.37 21.85 -16.38
N LEU A 31 -2.57 21.51 -15.10
CA LEU A 31 -3.30 22.34 -14.15
C LEU A 31 -2.60 23.69 -13.92
N CYS A 32 -1.28 23.70 -13.73
CA CYS A 32 -0.46 24.91 -13.56
C CYS A 32 -0.58 25.88 -14.74
N PHE A 33 -0.63 25.37 -15.97
CA PHE A 33 -0.73 26.20 -17.18
C PHE A 33 -2.16 26.54 -17.61
N SER A 34 -3.19 26.01 -16.94
CA SER A 34 -4.58 26.20 -17.34
C SER A 34 -5.49 26.73 -16.23
N ILE A 35 -5.62 25.99 -15.11
CA ILE A 35 -6.66 26.19 -14.10
C ILE A 35 -6.10 26.88 -12.85
N ALA A 36 -4.90 26.52 -12.42
CA ALA A 36 -4.33 26.92 -11.13
C ALA A 36 -2.91 27.47 -11.33
N PRO A 37 -2.76 28.75 -11.70
CA PRO A 37 -1.43 29.32 -11.95
C PRO A 37 -0.60 29.35 -10.67
N ILE A 38 0.56 28.68 -10.71
CA ILE A 38 1.50 28.56 -9.59
C ILE A 38 2.74 29.46 -9.83
N PRO A 39 3.33 30.07 -8.78
CA PRO A 39 4.59 30.79 -8.89
C PRO A 39 5.70 29.95 -9.54
N ASN A 40 6.51 30.59 -10.38
CA ASN A 40 7.59 29.89 -11.09
C ASN A 40 8.61 29.24 -10.13
N SER A 41 8.80 29.79 -8.93
CA SER A 41 9.63 29.19 -7.88
C SER A 41 9.12 27.82 -7.46
N VAL A 42 7.83 27.71 -7.12
CA VAL A 42 7.18 26.45 -6.73
C VAL A 42 7.15 25.45 -7.89
N LEU A 43 6.93 25.93 -9.12
CA LEU A 43 6.96 25.07 -10.31
C LEU A 43 8.36 24.48 -10.56
N MET A 44 9.41 25.27 -10.38
CA MET A 44 10.79 24.81 -10.58
C MET A 44 11.25 23.89 -9.45
N THR A 45 10.90 24.17 -8.19
CA THR A 45 11.15 23.23 -7.07
C THR A 45 10.40 21.92 -7.29
N PHE A 46 9.17 21.97 -7.81
CA PHE A 46 8.41 20.78 -8.19
C PHE A 46 9.13 19.98 -9.26
N VAL A 47 9.61 20.60 -10.35
CA VAL A 47 10.28 19.88 -11.44
C VAL A 47 11.60 19.27 -10.97
N VAL A 48 12.44 20.00 -10.22
CA VAL A 48 13.69 19.46 -9.66
C VAL A 48 13.39 18.34 -8.66
N GLY A 49 12.42 18.56 -7.77
CA GLY A 49 11.98 17.56 -6.81
C GLY A 49 11.43 16.30 -7.48
N ALA A 50 10.67 16.44 -8.57
CA ALA A 50 10.14 15.34 -9.35
C ALA A 50 11.25 14.52 -10.04
N VAL A 51 12.30 15.17 -10.55
CA VAL A 51 13.48 14.46 -11.10
C VAL A 51 14.19 13.67 -10.00
N LEU A 52 14.43 14.28 -8.82
CA LEU A 52 15.02 13.59 -7.68
C LEU A 52 14.14 12.43 -7.19
N LEU A 53 12.83 12.61 -7.15
CA LEU A 53 11.86 11.59 -6.77
C LEU A 53 11.90 10.40 -7.74
N ILE A 54 11.89 10.62 -9.06
CA ILE A 54 11.96 9.55 -10.07
C ILE A 54 13.28 8.75 -9.93
N ILE A 55 14.42 9.45 -9.81
CA ILE A 55 15.72 8.80 -9.64
C ILE A 55 15.79 8.06 -8.30
N GLY A 56 15.28 8.69 -7.24
CA GLY A 56 15.24 8.14 -5.90
C GLY A 56 14.42 6.86 -5.84
N MET A 57 13.19 6.90 -6.35
CA MET A 57 12.29 5.76 -6.40
C MET A 57 12.86 4.61 -7.24
N MET A 58 13.56 4.90 -8.35
CA MET A 58 14.26 3.87 -9.15
C MET A 58 15.33 3.15 -8.34
N PHE A 59 16.25 3.87 -7.69
CA PHE A 59 17.31 3.24 -6.88
C PHE A 59 16.74 2.54 -5.66
N PHE A 60 15.71 3.13 -5.05
CA PHE A 60 15.06 2.60 -3.87
C PHE A 60 14.35 1.28 -4.15
N THR A 61 13.47 1.23 -5.15
CA THR A 61 12.74 0.00 -5.53
C THR A 61 13.71 -1.11 -5.94
N LEU A 62 14.73 -0.78 -6.74
CA LEU A 62 15.80 -1.72 -7.11
C LEU A 62 16.56 -2.23 -5.88
N GLY A 63 16.88 -1.33 -4.95
CA GLY A 63 17.58 -1.66 -3.71
C GLY A 63 16.75 -2.57 -2.81
N ALA A 64 15.48 -2.23 -2.62
CA ALA A 64 14.52 -2.97 -1.80
C ALA A 64 14.32 -4.40 -2.33
N GLU A 65 14.14 -4.59 -3.63
CA GLU A 65 14.02 -5.95 -4.21
C GLU A 65 15.31 -6.78 -4.05
N MET A 66 16.48 -6.15 -4.15
CA MET A 66 17.75 -6.85 -4.02
C MET A 66 18.13 -7.19 -2.57
N ALA A 67 17.59 -6.45 -1.60
CA ALA A 67 17.89 -6.61 -0.18
C ALA A 67 16.74 -7.23 0.61
N MET A 68 15.55 -6.62 0.59
CA MET A 68 14.42 -6.94 1.46
C MET A 68 13.79 -8.29 1.13
N THR A 69 13.51 -8.57 -0.15
CA THR A 69 12.95 -9.87 -0.57
C THR A 69 13.82 -11.06 -0.15
N PRO A 70 15.12 -11.13 -0.51
CA PRO A 70 15.95 -12.26 -0.08
C PRO A 70 16.19 -12.27 1.43
N MET A 71 16.18 -11.11 2.10
CA MET A 71 16.29 -11.06 3.55
C MET A 71 15.05 -11.68 4.22
N GLY A 72 13.84 -11.29 3.79
CA GLY A 72 12.57 -11.81 4.29
C GLY A 72 12.44 -13.32 4.12
N GLU A 73 12.68 -13.85 2.92
CA GLU A 73 12.58 -15.29 2.62
C GLU A 73 13.54 -16.13 3.48
N ARG A 74 14.78 -15.67 3.63
CA ARG A 74 15.82 -16.38 4.39
C ARG A 74 15.58 -16.32 5.89
N ILE A 75 15.08 -15.20 6.40
CA ILE A 75 14.69 -15.07 7.80
C ILE A 75 13.46 -15.93 8.08
N GLY A 76 12.44 -15.89 7.23
CA GLY A 76 11.21 -16.67 7.36
C GLY A 76 11.46 -18.18 7.40
N THR A 77 12.29 -18.69 6.48
CA THR A 77 12.69 -20.11 6.46
C THR A 77 13.45 -20.52 7.72
N LYS A 78 14.37 -19.70 8.22
CA LYS A 78 15.08 -20.00 9.49
C LYS A 78 14.17 -19.92 10.71
N LEU A 79 13.25 -18.97 10.73
CA LEU A 79 12.33 -18.78 11.85
C LEU A 79 11.42 -20.00 12.03
N THR A 80 10.88 -20.52 10.93
CA THR A 80 10.04 -21.72 10.91
C THR A 80 10.81 -22.96 11.37
N ASN A 81 12.07 -23.09 10.95
CA ASN A 81 12.94 -24.21 11.34
C ASN A 81 13.32 -24.21 12.83
N THR A 82 13.23 -23.06 13.52
CA THR A 82 13.63 -22.95 14.93
C THR A 82 12.70 -23.75 15.86
N ARG A 83 11.47 -24.08 15.43
CA ARG A 83 10.41 -24.83 16.16
C ARG A 83 10.02 -24.31 17.56
N LYS A 84 10.70 -23.30 18.09
CA LYS A 84 10.39 -22.65 19.37
C LYS A 84 9.49 -21.44 19.15
N ILE A 85 8.21 -21.59 19.48
CA ILE A 85 7.19 -20.54 19.31
C ILE A 85 7.60 -19.24 20.01
N SER A 86 8.19 -19.31 21.21
CA SER A 86 8.65 -18.10 21.93
C SER A 86 9.71 -17.31 21.15
N VAL A 87 10.62 -18.00 20.44
CA VAL A 87 11.63 -17.34 19.61
C VAL A 87 10.98 -16.71 18.37
N VAL A 88 10.01 -17.41 17.77
CA VAL A 88 9.21 -16.89 16.65
C VAL A 88 8.50 -15.60 17.06
N ILE A 89 7.82 -15.59 18.21
CA ILE A 89 7.11 -14.42 18.73
C ILE A 89 8.04 -13.22 18.92
N VAL A 90 9.16 -13.40 19.65
CA VAL A 90 10.08 -12.29 19.94
C VAL A 90 10.73 -11.76 18.66
N LEU A 91 11.20 -12.64 17.78
CA LEU A 91 11.84 -12.21 16.54
C LEU A 91 10.86 -11.57 15.57
N CYS A 92 9.65 -12.10 15.40
CA CYS A 92 8.62 -11.46 14.57
C CYS A 92 8.25 -10.07 15.09
N PHE A 93 8.08 -9.92 16.40
CA PHE A 93 7.78 -8.61 17.00
C PHE A 93 8.89 -7.60 16.68
N ILE A 94 10.15 -7.95 16.98
CA ILE A 94 11.31 -7.08 16.70
C ILE A 94 11.41 -6.76 15.21
N LEU A 95 11.19 -7.75 14.35
CA LEU A 95 11.28 -7.59 12.91
C LEU A 95 10.22 -6.63 12.38
N GLY A 96 8.95 -6.83 12.76
CA GLY A 96 7.86 -5.93 12.38
C GLY A 96 8.11 -4.51 12.88
N PHE A 97 8.52 -4.36 14.14
CA PHE A 97 8.86 -3.06 14.72
C PHE A 97 9.97 -2.35 13.95
N ILE A 98 11.08 -3.03 13.67
CA ILE A 98 12.25 -2.45 12.99
C ILE A 98 11.91 -2.06 11.54
N ILE A 99 11.21 -2.92 10.80
CA ILE A 99 10.88 -2.65 9.39
C ILE A 99 9.96 -1.45 9.29
N THR A 100 8.98 -1.33 10.18
CA THR A 100 8.05 -0.20 10.17
C THR A 100 8.72 1.12 10.50
N ILE A 101 9.71 1.15 11.40
CA ILE A 101 10.51 2.36 11.63
C ILE A 101 11.30 2.76 10.37
N SER A 102 11.75 1.77 9.61
CA SER A 102 12.47 1.95 8.35
C SER A 102 11.55 2.25 7.15
N GLU A 103 10.23 2.36 7.33
CA GLU A 103 9.28 2.63 6.25
C GLU A 103 9.23 4.14 5.92
N PRO A 104 9.65 4.57 4.71
CA PRO A 104 9.67 5.99 4.34
C PRO A 104 8.29 6.64 4.33
N ASP A 105 7.25 5.92 3.88
CA ASP A 105 5.91 6.49 3.77
C ASP A 105 5.37 6.87 5.16
N LEU A 106 5.72 6.11 6.19
CA LEU A 106 5.37 6.42 7.58
C LEU A 106 6.06 7.70 8.08
N GLN A 107 7.29 7.96 7.63
CA GLN A 107 8.01 9.18 7.98
C GLN A 107 7.35 10.40 7.34
N VAL A 108 7.02 10.29 6.05
CA VAL A 108 6.28 11.30 5.31
C VAL A 108 4.94 11.61 5.98
N LEU A 109 4.20 10.59 6.43
CA LEU A 109 2.96 10.78 7.16
C LEU A 109 3.21 11.48 8.51
N ALA A 110 4.22 11.05 9.25
CA ALA A 110 4.53 11.60 10.57
C ALA A 110 4.93 13.08 10.51
N GLU A 111 5.66 13.50 9.48
CA GLU A 111 5.99 14.92 9.23
C GLU A 111 4.75 15.78 8.94
N GLN A 112 3.68 15.17 8.41
CA GLN A 112 2.44 15.88 8.08
C GLN A 112 1.46 15.97 9.25
N VAL A 113 1.62 15.17 10.30
CA VAL A 113 0.69 15.13 11.45
C VAL A 113 1.09 16.18 12.50
N PRO A 114 0.30 17.26 12.69
CA PRO A 114 0.72 18.40 13.51
C PRO A 114 0.55 18.20 15.02
N SER A 115 -0.33 17.29 15.43
CA SER A 115 -0.78 17.16 16.82
C SER A 115 -0.04 16.08 17.60
N ILE A 116 0.84 15.31 16.93
CA ILE A 116 1.52 14.15 17.49
C ILE A 116 3.01 14.25 17.12
N PRO A 117 3.94 14.22 18.09
CA PRO A 117 5.35 14.18 17.78
C PRO A 117 5.70 12.98 16.89
N ASN A 118 6.49 13.20 15.84
CA ASN A 118 6.79 12.20 14.81
C ASN A 118 7.25 10.86 15.42
N TYR A 119 8.19 10.92 16.37
CA TYR A 119 8.69 9.73 17.05
C TYR A 119 7.63 8.99 17.86
N THR A 120 6.68 9.68 18.48
CA THR A 120 5.58 9.06 19.23
C THR A 120 4.66 8.29 18.28
N LEU A 121 4.30 8.91 17.15
CA LEU A 121 3.48 8.25 16.14
C LEU A 121 4.20 7.03 15.54
N ILE A 122 5.46 7.18 15.13
CA ILE A 122 6.27 6.12 14.52
C ILE A 122 6.42 4.93 15.48
N ILE A 123 6.73 5.16 16.76
CA ILE A 123 6.90 4.08 17.75
C ILE A 123 5.56 3.37 18.02
N ALA A 124 4.45 4.11 18.12
CA ALA A 124 3.15 3.51 18.32
C ALA A 124 2.76 2.61 17.14
N VAL A 125 2.90 3.12 15.92
CA VAL A 125 2.63 2.39 14.68
C VAL A 125 3.51 1.16 14.54
N ALA A 126 4.83 1.30 14.74
CA ALA A 126 5.77 0.18 14.70
C ALA A 126 5.46 -0.90 15.75
N THR A 127 5.03 -0.50 16.94
CA THR A 127 4.57 -1.45 17.97
C THR A 127 3.33 -2.21 17.51
N GLY A 128 2.36 -1.50 16.91
CA GLY A 128 1.16 -2.08 16.33
C GLY A 128 1.49 -3.13 15.26
N VAL A 129 2.33 -2.78 14.28
CA VAL A 129 2.77 -3.71 13.23
C VAL A 129 3.50 -4.91 13.83
N GLY A 130 4.41 -4.71 14.78
CA GLY A 130 5.12 -5.80 15.45
C GLY A 130 4.19 -6.82 16.12
N ILE A 131 3.18 -6.36 16.86
CA ILE A 131 2.17 -7.23 17.49
C ILE A 131 1.36 -7.99 16.44
N PHE A 132 0.96 -7.33 15.38
CA PHE A 132 0.12 -7.94 14.35
C PHE A 132 0.88 -8.84 13.39
N LEU A 133 2.18 -8.61 13.18
CA LEU A 133 3.05 -9.55 12.48
C LEU A 133 3.20 -10.84 13.28
N VAL A 134 3.32 -10.76 14.61
CA VAL A 134 3.24 -11.94 15.48
C VAL A 134 1.91 -12.64 15.32
N ALA A 135 0.79 -11.92 15.40
CA ALA A 135 -0.53 -12.49 15.24
C ALA A 135 -0.69 -13.19 13.87
N ALA A 136 -0.17 -12.58 12.81
CA ALA A 136 -0.20 -13.11 11.46
C ALA A 136 0.63 -14.39 11.31
N VAL A 137 1.82 -14.44 11.91
CA VAL A 137 2.65 -15.66 11.90
C VAL A 137 2.05 -16.77 12.77
N LEU A 138 1.50 -16.43 13.93
CA LEU A 138 0.80 -17.39 14.79
C LEU A 138 -0.44 -17.97 14.11
N ARG A 139 -1.20 -17.17 13.36
CA ARG A 139 -2.34 -17.67 12.58
C ARG A 139 -1.90 -18.75 11.60
N MET A 140 -0.73 -18.59 10.96
CA MET A 140 -0.19 -19.56 10.00
C MET A 140 0.29 -20.82 10.72
N LEU A 141 0.83 -20.68 11.93
CA LEU A 141 1.21 -21.83 12.75
C LEU A 141 0.02 -22.66 13.24
N PHE A 142 -1.09 -22.00 13.56
CA PHE A 142 -2.29 -22.65 14.11
C PHE A 142 -3.37 -22.94 13.06
N GLY A 143 -3.19 -22.55 11.80
CA GLY A 143 -4.17 -22.73 10.72
C GLY A 143 -5.46 -21.93 10.93
N ILE A 144 -5.37 -20.73 11.52
CA ILE A 144 -6.54 -19.87 11.77
C ILE A 144 -6.86 -19.08 10.49
N PRO A 145 -8.07 -19.19 9.93
CA PRO A 145 -8.41 -18.48 8.69
C PRO A 145 -8.43 -16.96 8.90
N LEU A 146 -7.81 -16.21 7.99
CA LEU A 146 -7.74 -14.74 8.02
C LEU A 146 -9.11 -14.08 8.23
N ALA A 147 -10.14 -14.55 7.52
CA ALA A 147 -11.48 -13.97 7.55
C ALA A 147 -12.03 -13.84 8.99
N HIS A 148 -11.83 -14.84 9.84
CA HIS A 148 -12.30 -14.81 11.23
C HIS A 148 -11.60 -13.72 12.04
N MET A 149 -10.30 -13.55 11.83
CA MET A 149 -9.54 -12.49 12.49
C MET A 149 -10.05 -11.11 12.06
N LEU A 150 -10.26 -10.90 10.76
CA LEU A 150 -10.76 -9.62 10.25
C LEU A 150 -12.17 -9.29 10.77
N LEU A 151 -13.07 -10.28 10.78
CA LEU A 151 -14.43 -10.14 11.30
C LEU A 151 -14.48 -9.82 12.80
N ILE A 152 -13.42 -10.12 13.56
CA ILE A 152 -13.32 -9.75 14.98
C ILE A 152 -12.63 -8.39 15.15
N LEU A 153 -11.53 -8.18 14.44
CA LEU A 153 -10.66 -7.01 14.61
C LEU A 153 -11.31 -5.71 14.12
N TYR A 154 -11.97 -5.72 12.97
CA TYR A 154 -12.58 -4.50 12.43
C TYR A 154 -13.75 -3.97 13.28
N PRO A 155 -14.66 -4.80 13.81
CA PRO A 155 -15.63 -4.32 14.78
C PRO A 155 -14.98 -3.69 16.01
N ILE A 156 -13.88 -4.27 16.53
CA ILE A 156 -13.12 -3.66 17.63
C ILE A 156 -12.58 -2.29 17.22
N ILE A 157 -11.99 -2.16 16.03
CA ILE A 157 -11.52 -0.89 15.47
C ILE A 157 -12.65 0.14 15.45
N PHE A 158 -13.83 -0.19 14.91
CA PHE A 158 -14.93 0.75 14.80
C PHE A 158 -15.55 1.13 16.16
N ILE A 159 -15.57 0.20 17.11
CA ILE A 159 -15.97 0.50 18.50
C ILE A 159 -14.98 1.50 19.12
N LEU A 160 -13.67 1.26 19.00
CA LEU A 160 -12.65 2.20 19.50
C LEU A 160 -12.74 3.55 18.78
N ALA A 161 -12.90 3.55 17.45
CA ALA A 161 -13.02 4.76 16.65
C ALA A 161 -14.22 5.63 17.07
N SER A 162 -15.28 5.05 17.64
CA SER A 162 -16.42 5.82 18.17
C SER A 162 -16.11 6.58 19.47
N ILE A 163 -15.01 6.23 20.16
CA ILE A 163 -14.61 6.77 21.47
C ILE A 163 -13.43 7.74 21.34
N VAL A 164 -12.57 7.52 20.35
CA VAL A 164 -11.33 8.28 20.13
C VAL A 164 -11.61 9.70 19.59
N PRO A 165 -10.81 10.73 19.97
CA PRO A 165 -10.93 12.06 19.40
C PRO A 165 -10.76 12.08 17.87
N GLN A 166 -11.49 12.99 17.20
CA GLN A 166 -11.51 13.07 15.73
C GLN A 166 -10.12 13.29 15.13
N ASP A 167 -9.23 14.00 15.84
CA ASP A 167 -7.86 14.30 15.38
C ASP A 167 -6.97 13.04 15.23
N PHE A 168 -7.31 11.94 15.92
CA PHE A 168 -6.58 10.68 15.78
C PHE A 168 -7.24 9.71 14.80
N LEU A 169 -8.53 9.92 14.53
CA LEU A 169 -9.35 8.96 13.80
C LEU A 169 -8.86 8.81 12.35
N THR A 170 -8.70 9.92 11.65
CA THR A 170 -8.21 9.96 10.26
C THR A 170 -6.76 9.50 10.15
N VAL A 171 -5.91 9.96 11.07
CA VAL A 171 -4.48 9.58 11.15
C VAL A 171 -4.33 8.08 11.41
N ALA A 172 -5.19 7.47 12.23
CA ALA A 172 -5.15 6.04 12.50
C ALA A 172 -5.39 5.20 11.24
N PHE A 173 -6.42 5.53 10.47
CA PHE A 173 -6.71 4.79 9.24
C PHE A 173 -5.67 5.06 8.13
N ASP A 174 -5.16 6.29 8.01
CA ASP A 174 -4.08 6.59 7.06
C ASP A 174 -2.79 5.84 7.43
N SER A 175 -2.47 5.72 8.72
CA SER A 175 -1.31 4.95 9.20
C SER A 175 -1.39 3.47 8.78
N GLY A 176 -2.60 2.90 8.74
CA GLY A 176 -2.82 1.55 8.23
C GLY A 176 -2.43 1.39 6.76
N GLY A 177 -2.81 2.35 5.90
CA GLY A 177 -2.51 2.32 4.46
C GLY A 177 -1.08 2.74 4.11
N VAL A 178 -0.43 3.54 4.95
CA VAL A 178 0.95 4.02 4.75
C VAL A 178 2.02 3.00 5.16
N THR A 179 1.70 2.12 6.11
CA THR A 179 2.67 1.12 6.62
C THR A 179 2.85 -0.09 5.69
N THR A 180 2.06 -0.17 4.63
CA THR A 180 2.15 -1.19 3.57
C THR A 180 2.94 -0.66 2.37
N GLY A 181 4.00 0.08 2.67
CA GLY A 181 4.81 0.71 1.67
C GLY A 181 5.76 -0.27 0.93
N PRO A 182 6.49 0.27 -0.05
CA PRO A 182 7.37 -0.47 -0.96
C PRO A 182 8.54 -1.20 -0.28
N MET A 183 8.82 -0.93 1.00
CA MET A 183 9.79 -1.70 1.79
C MET A 183 9.13 -2.83 2.58
N THR A 184 8.09 -2.49 3.34
CA THR A 184 7.42 -3.41 4.25
C THR A 184 6.71 -4.55 3.50
N VAL A 185 6.02 -4.26 2.40
CA VAL A 185 5.24 -5.28 1.67
C VAL A 185 6.11 -6.39 1.08
N PRO A 186 7.14 -6.11 0.25
CA PRO A 186 7.99 -7.16 -0.30
C PRO A 186 8.67 -7.97 0.80
N PHE A 187 9.06 -7.32 1.90
CA PHE A 187 9.66 -8.02 3.03
C PHE A 187 8.68 -8.97 3.70
N ILE A 188 7.50 -8.49 4.12
CA ILE A 188 6.50 -9.29 4.86
C ILE A 188 5.96 -10.41 4.00
N MET A 189 5.73 -10.16 2.70
CA MET A 189 5.36 -11.21 1.76
C MET A 189 6.46 -12.26 1.61
N ALA A 190 7.72 -11.83 1.43
CA ALA A 190 8.85 -12.77 1.35
C ALA A 190 9.05 -13.57 2.64
N LEU A 191 8.83 -12.95 3.80
CA LEU A 191 8.79 -13.63 5.09
C LEU A 191 7.72 -14.72 5.11
N GLY A 192 6.51 -14.40 4.63
CA GLY A 192 5.39 -15.33 4.48
C GLY A 192 5.72 -16.52 3.59
N ILE A 193 6.27 -16.27 2.40
CA ILE A 193 6.73 -17.30 1.46
C ILE A 193 7.82 -18.17 2.12
N GLY A 194 8.78 -17.54 2.81
CA GLY A 194 9.81 -18.28 3.54
C GLY A 194 9.23 -19.13 4.69
N PHE A 195 8.12 -18.70 5.28
CA PHE A 195 7.41 -19.42 6.32
C PHE A 195 6.65 -20.63 5.76
N SER A 196 5.92 -20.44 4.66
CA SER A 196 5.13 -21.48 4.01
C SER A 196 5.98 -22.53 3.29
N ALA A 197 7.16 -22.16 2.76
CA ALA A 197 8.06 -23.09 2.08
C ALA A 197 8.59 -24.24 2.96
N VAL A 198 8.56 -24.08 4.28
CA VAL A 198 8.98 -25.11 5.25
C VAL A 198 7.78 -25.95 5.72
N ARG A 199 6.55 -25.53 5.41
CA ARG A 199 5.30 -26.20 5.76
C ARG A 199 4.86 -27.11 4.61
N SER A 200 4.52 -28.37 4.90
CA SER A 200 4.13 -29.37 3.87
C SER A 200 2.62 -29.64 3.80
N ASP A 201 1.77 -28.74 4.29
CA ASP A 201 0.32 -28.92 4.25
C ASP A 201 -0.32 -28.32 2.98
N LYS A 202 -1.52 -28.83 2.63
CA LYS A 202 -2.29 -28.41 1.45
C LYS A 202 -2.78 -26.95 1.48
N HIS A 203 -2.53 -26.22 2.58
CA HIS A 203 -3.00 -24.85 2.78
C HIS A 203 -1.84 -23.84 2.82
N ALA A 204 -0.59 -24.28 2.62
CA ALA A 204 0.60 -23.44 2.73
C ALA A 204 0.62 -22.27 1.72
N GLU A 205 0.16 -22.48 0.48
CA GLU A 205 0.09 -21.41 -0.53
C GLU A 205 -0.98 -20.37 -0.18
N ASN A 206 -2.18 -20.80 0.22
CA ASN A 206 -3.27 -19.90 0.61
C ASN A 206 -2.94 -19.07 1.86
N ASP A 207 -2.22 -19.65 2.82
CA ASP A 207 -1.87 -18.98 4.08
C ASP A 207 -0.74 -17.95 3.93
N SER A 208 -0.02 -17.97 2.79
CA SER A 208 1.02 -16.99 2.48
C SER A 208 0.45 -15.59 2.22
N PHE A 209 -0.83 -15.49 1.82
CA PHE A 209 -1.54 -14.23 1.65
C PHE A 209 -2.29 -13.82 2.93
N GLY A 210 -2.50 -12.52 3.11
CA GLY A 210 -3.17 -11.92 4.26
C GLY A 210 -2.23 -11.46 5.39
N LEU A 211 -0.92 -11.63 5.23
CA LEU A 211 0.06 -11.18 6.22
C LEU A 211 0.07 -9.66 6.29
N VAL A 212 0.07 -9.01 5.12
CA VAL A 212 0.03 -7.55 5.00
C VAL A 212 -1.28 -7.01 5.56
N ALA A 213 -2.40 -7.67 5.27
CA ALA A 213 -3.73 -7.33 5.78
C ALA A 213 -3.80 -7.26 7.32
N LEU A 214 -3.18 -8.19 8.03
CA LEU A 214 -3.15 -8.12 9.49
C LEU A 214 -2.16 -7.07 9.98
N CYS A 215 -1.03 -6.93 9.30
CA CYS A 215 -0.04 -5.92 9.65
C CYS A 215 -0.59 -4.50 9.50
N SER A 216 -1.51 -4.22 8.57
CA SER A 216 -2.16 -2.90 8.43
C SER A 216 -3.24 -2.61 9.49
N VAL A 217 -3.81 -3.64 10.11
CA VAL A 217 -4.74 -3.48 11.26
C VAL A 217 -4.00 -2.98 12.52
N GLY A 218 -2.75 -3.41 12.70
CA GLY A 218 -1.93 -3.03 13.85
C GLY A 218 -1.74 -1.52 14.05
N PRO A 219 -1.28 -0.77 13.04
CA PRO A 219 -1.19 0.69 13.04
C PRO A 219 -2.50 1.37 13.42
N ILE A 220 -3.62 0.93 12.82
CA ILE A 220 -4.93 1.53 13.07
C ILE A 220 -5.27 1.40 14.56
N LEU A 221 -5.16 0.19 15.10
CA LEU A 221 -5.42 -0.03 16.52
C LEU A 221 -4.43 0.70 17.44
N ALA A 222 -3.14 0.74 17.08
CA ALA A 222 -2.12 1.40 17.88
C ALA A 222 -2.34 2.91 17.96
N VAL A 223 -2.71 3.56 16.86
CA VAL A 223 -2.99 5.01 16.84
C VAL A 223 -4.31 5.33 17.50
N LEU A 224 -5.35 4.48 17.37
CA LEU A 224 -6.59 4.64 18.14
C LEU A 224 -6.34 4.53 19.64
N LEU A 225 -5.54 3.55 20.08
CA LEU A 225 -5.13 3.43 21.48
C LEU A 225 -4.28 4.61 21.93
N LEU A 226 -3.37 5.09 21.07
CA LEU A 226 -2.60 6.31 21.35
C LEU A 226 -3.54 7.49 21.58
N GLY A 227 -4.59 7.67 20.77
CA GLY A 227 -5.57 8.76 20.92
C GLY A 227 -6.41 8.68 22.20
N LEU A 228 -6.53 7.51 22.84
CA LEU A 228 -7.17 7.37 24.16
C LEU A 228 -6.22 7.72 25.32
N LEU A 229 -4.92 7.50 25.14
CA LEU A 229 -3.91 7.68 26.17
C LEU A 229 -3.26 9.07 26.11
N TYR A 230 -3.12 9.60 24.90
CA TYR A 230 -2.43 10.83 24.59
C TYR A 230 -3.45 11.96 24.42
N HIS A 231 -3.43 12.91 25.35
CA HIS A 231 -4.22 14.13 25.27
C HIS A 231 -3.32 15.22 24.70
N PRO A 232 -3.45 15.59 23.42
CA PRO A 232 -2.60 16.61 22.82
C PRO A 232 -2.83 17.94 23.56
N GLY A 233 -1.75 18.56 24.02
CA GLY A 233 -1.78 19.89 24.62
C GLY A 233 -1.95 20.94 23.54
N GLY A 234 -3.18 21.16 23.06
CA GLY A 234 -3.60 22.35 22.31
C GLY A 234 -2.62 22.90 21.26
N SER A 235 -1.90 22.04 20.51
CA SER A 235 -1.05 22.51 19.44
C SER A 235 -1.91 22.76 18.21
N GLY A 236 -2.26 24.03 18.00
CA GLY A 236 -2.80 24.48 16.73
C GLY A 236 -1.85 24.07 15.60
N TYR A 237 -2.41 23.74 14.44
CA TYR A 237 -1.65 23.53 13.22
C TYR A 237 -0.79 24.77 12.93
N GLU A 238 0.53 24.68 13.03
CA GLU A 238 1.39 25.71 12.42
C GLU A 238 1.41 25.44 10.92
N GLN A 239 0.86 26.38 10.14
CA GLN A 239 0.81 26.29 8.68
C GLN A 239 2.21 26.00 8.14
N THR A 240 2.32 25.03 7.23
CA THR A 240 3.52 24.82 6.44
C THR A 240 3.81 26.10 5.65
N MET A 241 4.71 26.95 6.16
CA MET A 241 5.05 28.19 5.46
C MET A 241 5.73 27.84 4.13
N ILE A 242 5.06 28.15 3.03
CA ILE A 242 5.65 28.05 1.69
C ILE A 242 6.82 29.03 1.66
N VAL A 243 8.05 28.50 1.62
CA VAL A 243 9.25 29.31 1.43
C VAL A 243 9.21 29.84 0.00
N LYS A 244 8.72 31.07 -0.16
CA LYS A 244 8.87 31.80 -1.43
C LYS A 244 10.36 32.01 -1.64
N THR A 245 10.91 31.35 -2.64
CA THR A 245 12.26 31.63 -3.14
C THR A 245 12.16 32.66 -4.25
N ASP A 246 12.92 33.74 -4.11
CA ASP A 246 12.91 34.86 -5.06
C ASP A 246 13.90 34.62 -6.22
N ASN A 247 14.88 33.73 -6.04
CA ASN A 247 15.90 33.44 -7.04
C ASN A 247 16.36 31.95 -7.06
N SER A 248 17.11 31.58 -8.10
CA SER A 248 17.62 30.23 -8.30
C SER A 248 18.66 29.78 -7.26
N VAL A 249 19.32 30.73 -6.59
CA VAL A 249 20.29 30.43 -5.53
C VAL A 249 19.58 29.98 -4.27
N GLU A 250 18.53 30.70 -3.85
CA GLU A 250 17.67 30.32 -2.72
C GLU A 250 16.97 28.98 -2.97
N MET A 251 16.53 28.74 -4.20
CA MET A 251 16.00 27.44 -4.60
C MET A 251 17.02 26.32 -4.42
N TRP A 252 18.26 26.51 -4.87
CA TRP A 252 19.32 25.53 -4.67
C TRP A 252 19.66 25.34 -3.18
N GLN A 253 19.62 26.41 -2.38
CA GLN A 253 19.85 26.34 -0.94
C GLN A 253 18.83 25.43 -0.25
N LEU A 254 17.55 25.45 -0.65
CA LEU A 254 16.54 24.51 -0.11
C LEU A 254 16.94 23.04 -0.32
N PHE A 255 17.40 22.69 -1.53
CA PHE A 255 17.87 21.32 -1.80
C PHE A 255 19.19 21.00 -1.11
N GLN A 256 20.09 21.98 -1.01
CA GLN A 256 21.38 21.84 -0.33
C GLN A 256 21.23 21.64 1.18
N GLU A 257 20.22 22.24 1.80
CA GLU A 257 19.88 22.02 3.22
C GLU A 257 19.11 20.71 3.42
N GLY A 258 18.19 20.38 2.50
CA GLY A 258 17.41 19.14 2.54
C GLY A 258 18.25 17.87 2.40
N LEU A 259 19.19 17.81 1.44
CA LEU A 259 20.02 16.63 1.19
C LEU A 259 20.75 16.10 2.44
N PRO A 260 21.56 16.89 3.17
CA PRO A 260 22.28 16.41 4.36
C PRO A 260 21.32 16.06 5.51
N TYR A 261 20.18 16.76 5.61
CA TYR A 261 19.14 16.43 6.60
C TYR A 261 18.58 15.03 6.34
N TYR A 262 18.07 14.76 5.14
CA TYR A 262 17.51 13.45 4.78
C TYR A 262 18.58 12.35 4.71
N MET A 263 19.85 12.66 4.41
CA MET A 263 20.95 11.70 4.56
C MET A 263 21.06 11.20 6.01
N LYS A 264 21.06 12.11 6.98
CA LYS A 264 21.16 11.75 8.40
C LYS A 264 19.92 10.98 8.86
N GLU A 265 18.74 11.45 8.47
CA GLU A 265 17.48 10.82 8.83
C GLU A 265 17.37 9.40 8.27
N MET A 266 17.71 9.19 6.99
CA MET A 266 17.69 7.87 6.36
C MET A 266 18.74 6.94 6.95
N LEU A 267 19.90 7.47 7.32
CA LEU A 267 20.92 6.67 7.97
C LEU A 267 20.42 6.14 9.31
N ILE A 268 19.83 6.99 10.15
CA ILE A 268 19.27 6.60 11.45
C ILE A 268 18.10 5.62 11.26
N SER A 269 17.28 5.82 10.25
CA SER A 269 16.09 5.01 9.99
C SER A 269 16.40 3.61 9.45
N LEU A 270 17.42 3.47 8.59
CA LEU A 270 17.86 2.16 8.06
C LEU A 270 18.83 1.43 8.98
N LEU A 271 19.52 2.13 9.89
CA LEU A 271 20.50 1.50 10.77
C LEU A 271 19.94 0.28 11.55
N PRO A 272 18.73 0.33 12.15
CA PRO A 272 18.20 -0.80 12.92
C PRO A 272 18.03 -2.07 12.08
N ILE A 273 17.49 -1.96 10.86
CA ILE A 273 17.29 -3.11 9.98
C ILE A 273 18.61 -3.67 9.46
N ILE A 274 19.57 -2.79 9.13
CA ILE A 274 20.91 -3.20 8.70
C ILE A 274 21.61 -3.95 9.83
N LEU A 275 21.60 -3.41 11.05
CA LEU A 275 22.20 -4.06 12.23
C LEU A 275 21.53 -5.39 12.53
N PHE A 276 20.20 -5.44 12.53
CA PHE A 276 19.44 -6.67 12.75
C PHE A 276 19.84 -7.74 11.72
N PHE A 277 19.91 -7.38 10.43
CA PHE A 277 20.32 -8.29 9.38
C PHE A 277 21.74 -8.83 9.62
N PHE A 278 22.72 -7.97 9.91
CA PHE A 278 24.09 -8.41 10.11
C PHE A 278 24.26 -9.30 11.35
N ILE A 279 23.54 -9.01 12.44
CA ILE A 279 23.50 -9.88 13.62
C ILE A 279 22.92 -11.25 13.24
N PHE A 280 21.79 -11.28 12.53
CA PHE A 280 21.15 -12.53 12.13
C PHE A 280 21.97 -13.31 11.09
N GLN A 281 22.70 -12.60 10.24
CA GLN A 281 23.64 -13.14 9.26
C GLN A 281 24.80 -13.88 9.94
N ILE A 282 25.39 -13.29 11.00
CA ILE A 282 26.50 -13.86 11.76
C ILE A 282 26.02 -15.04 12.62
N VAL A 283 24.85 -14.91 13.25
CA VAL A 283 24.36 -15.90 14.23
C VAL A 283 23.67 -17.10 13.57
N SER A 284 22.86 -16.89 12.53
CA SER A 284 21.90 -17.89 12.06
C SER A 284 21.98 -18.21 10.56
N LEU A 285 22.07 -17.19 9.70
CA LEU A 285 21.93 -17.40 8.24
C LEU A 285 23.18 -17.98 7.58
N HIS A 286 24.37 -17.47 7.93
CA HIS A 286 25.65 -17.85 7.30
C HIS A 286 25.60 -17.86 5.76
N LEU A 287 25.02 -16.80 5.15
CA LEU A 287 24.85 -16.71 3.70
C LEU A 287 26.18 -16.75 2.93
N HIS A 288 26.14 -17.33 1.73
CA HIS A 288 27.27 -17.35 0.80
C HIS A 288 27.67 -15.92 0.39
N LYS A 289 28.99 -15.67 0.22
CA LYS A 289 29.55 -14.34 -0.05
C LYS A 289 28.86 -13.58 -1.19
N LYS A 290 28.48 -14.26 -2.27
CA LYS A 290 27.79 -13.67 -3.43
C LYS A 290 26.42 -13.08 -3.06
N THR A 291 25.62 -13.81 -2.28
CA THR A 291 24.30 -13.34 -1.82
C THR A 291 24.44 -12.18 -0.84
N LEU A 292 25.41 -12.27 0.08
CA LEU A 292 25.68 -11.20 1.03
C LEU A 292 26.09 -9.90 0.31
N VAL A 293 26.98 -9.98 -0.68
CA VAL A 293 27.37 -8.82 -1.50
C VAL A 293 26.18 -8.23 -2.25
N LYS A 294 25.28 -9.07 -2.79
CA LYS A 294 24.05 -8.59 -3.45
C LYS A 294 23.16 -7.81 -2.48
N ILE A 295 22.96 -8.31 -1.26
CA ILE A 295 22.16 -7.63 -0.22
C ILE A 295 22.82 -6.31 0.18
N ILE A 296 24.14 -6.27 0.37
CA ILE A 296 24.87 -5.03 0.71
C ILE A 296 24.71 -3.99 -0.40
N ILE A 297 24.85 -4.38 -1.66
CA ILE A 297 24.62 -3.49 -2.80
C ILE A 297 23.16 -2.99 -2.81
N GLY A 298 22.20 -3.87 -2.52
CA GLY A 298 20.79 -3.50 -2.37
C GLY A 298 20.56 -2.47 -1.27
N ILE A 299 21.16 -2.65 -0.09
CA ILE A 299 21.10 -1.69 1.02
C ILE A 299 21.67 -0.32 0.61
N ILE A 300 22.80 -0.30 -0.12
CA ILE A 300 23.40 0.95 -0.60
C ILE A 300 22.47 1.67 -1.58
N TYR A 301 21.86 0.97 -2.55
CA TYR A 301 20.90 1.60 -3.45
C TYR A 301 19.61 2.02 -2.74
N THR A 302 19.16 1.26 -1.76
CA THR A 302 18.01 1.63 -0.91
C THR A 302 18.29 2.95 -0.21
N TYR A 303 19.47 3.09 0.43
CA TYR A 303 19.87 4.31 1.10
C TYR A 303 19.97 5.51 0.14
N ILE A 304 20.67 5.37 -0.99
CA ILE A 304 20.78 6.44 -2.00
C ILE A 304 19.40 6.82 -2.53
N GLY A 305 18.57 5.82 -2.85
CA GLY A 305 17.23 6.01 -3.36
C GLY A 305 16.32 6.75 -2.39
N LEU A 306 16.32 6.35 -1.11
CA LEU A 306 15.51 6.99 -0.07
C LEU A 306 15.90 8.44 0.19
N VAL A 307 17.21 8.74 0.23
CA VAL A 307 17.68 10.12 0.40
C VAL A 307 17.19 11.02 -0.74
N LEU A 308 17.33 10.57 -1.99
CA LEU A 308 16.88 11.33 -3.15
C LEU A 308 15.36 11.42 -3.22
N PHE A 309 14.66 10.33 -2.89
CA PHE A 309 13.20 10.26 -2.84
C PHE A 309 12.64 11.26 -1.83
N LEU A 310 13.05 11.19 -0.57
CA LEU A 310 12.55 12.08 0.47
C LEU A 310 12.95 13.53 0.24
N THR A 311 14.16 13.80 -0.24
CA THR A 311 14.54 15.17 -0.61
C THR A 311 13.62 15.69 -1.72
N GLY A 312 13.38 14.90 -2.77
CA GLY A 312 12.50 15.31 -3.87
C GLY A 312 11.05 15.53 -3.43
N VAL A 313 10.55 14.64 -2.58
CA VAL A 313 9.21 14.68 -1.98
C VAL A 313 9.04 15.90 -1.08
N ASN A 314 9.86 16.03 -0.04
CA ASN A 314 9.68 17.06 0.99
C ASN A 314 10.02 18.48 0.50
N VAL A 315 11.05 18.64 -0.34
CA VAL A 315 11.49 19.97 -0.77
C VAL A 315 10.69 20.47 -1.98
N GLY A 316 10.24 19.56 -2.85
CA GLY A 316 9.61 19.93 -4.13
C GLY A 316 8.18 19.45 -4.28
N PHE A 317 7.95 18.14 -4.14
CA PHE A 317 6.69 17.51 -4.54
C PHE A 317 5.51 17.82 -3.60
N MET A 318 5.71 17.68 -2.29
CA MET A 318 4.67 17.94 -1.28
C MET A 318 4.26 19.41 -1.22
N PRO A 319 5.19 20.39 -1.15
CA PRO A 319 4.82 21.80 -1.16
C PRO A 319 4.04 22.20 -2.41
N ALA A 320 4.39 21.63 -3.57
CA ALA A 320 3.67 21.88 -4.82
C ALA A 320 2.27 21.26 -4.80
N GLY A 321 2.11 20.05 -4.25
CA GLY A 321 0.80 19.43 -4.03
C GLY A 321 -0.10 20.29 -3.15
N ASN A 322 0.39 20.70 -1.98
CA ASN A 322 -0.33 21.58 -1.06
C ASN A 322 -0.72 22.90 -1.74
N TYR A 323 0.22 23.59 -2.38
CA TYR A 323 -0.07 24.85 -3.06
C TYR A 323 -1.11 24.70 -4.17
N LEU A 324 -1.00 23.64 -4.98
CA LEU A 324 -1.96 23.37 -6.06
C LEU A 324 -3.37 23.13 -5.51
N GLY A 325 -3.49 22.37 -4.41
CA GLY A 325 -4.75 22.16 -3.71
C GLY A 325 -5.36 23.46 -3.21
N GLN A 326 -4.53 24.33 -2.63
CA GLN A 326 -4.92 25.64 -2.10
C GLN A 326 -5.47 26.54 -3.21
N VAL A 327 -4.74 26.70 -4.32
CA VAL A 327 -5.17 27.53 -5.45
C VAL A 327 -6.46 27.02 -6.07
N ILE A 328 -6.63 25.70 -6.24
CA ILE A 328 -7.84 25.12 -6.81
C ILE A 328 -9.06 25.35 -5.91
N ALA A 329 -8.88 25.22 -4.59
CA ALA A 329 -9.96 25.44 -3.63
C ALA A 329 -10.36 26.92 -3.49
N GLU A 330 -9.46 27.86 -3.80
CA GLU A 330 -9.75 29.30 -3.84
C GLU A 330 -10.47 29.76 -5.12
N LEU A 331 -10.60 28.90 -6.14
CA LEU A 331 -11.35 29.23 -7.36
C LEU A 331 -12.83 29.47 -7.05
N SER A 332 -13.53 30.22 -7.92
CA SER A 332 -14.98 30.43 -7.79
C SER A 332 -15.81 29.15 -7.95
N TYR A 333 -15.20 28.06 -8.42
CA TYR A 333 -15.82 26.76 -8.67
C TYR A 333 -15.00 25.61 -8.04
N PRO A 334 -14.84 25.58 -6.70
CA PRO A 334 -13.93 24.65 -6.02
C PRO A 334 -14.29 23.18 -6.22
N TRP A 335 -15.53 22.88 -6.63
CA TRP A 335 -15.99 21.53 -6.99
C TRP A 335 -15.14 20.85 -8.07
N ILE A 336 -14.36 21.60 -8.88
CA ILE A 336 -13.46 21.04 -9.89
C ILE A 336 -12.35 20.17 -9.30
N ILE A 337 -12.06 20.32 -8.00
CA ILE A 337 -11.11 19.44 -7.31
C ILE A 337 -11.57 17.98 -7.34
N VAL A 338 -12.88 17.71 -7.40
CA VAL A 338 -13.44 16.35 -7.46
C VAL A 338 -13.02 15.62 -8.74
N PRO A 339 -13.35 16.08 -9.96
CA PRO A 339 -12.92 15.40 -11.19
C PRO A 339 -11.39 15.39 -11.35
N ILE A 340 -10.67 16.40 -10.83
CA ILE A 340 -9.20 16.41 -10.80
C ILE A 340 -8.69 15.26 -9.91
N GLY A 341 -9.21 15.13 -8.69
CA GLY A 341 -8.91 14.04 -7.78
C GLY A 341 -9.20 12.69 -8.42
N MET A 342 -10.38 12.50 -9.02
CA MET A 342 -10.70 11.25 -9.72
C MET A 342 -9.68 10.89 -10.80
N LEU A 343 -9.25 11.88 -11.59
CA LEU A 343 -8.26 11.69 -12.65
C LEU A 343 -6.89 11.31 -12.07
N ILE A 344 -6.42 11.99 -11.02
CA ILE A 344 -5.17 11.66 -10.33
C ILE A 344 -5.24 10.24 -9.75
N GLY A 345 -6.36 9.88 -9.09
CA GLY A 345 -6.55 8.56 -8.49
C GLY A 345 -6.52 7.41 -9.50
N TYR A 346 -7.11 7.62 -10.69
CA TYR A 346 -7.03 6.66 -11.78
C TYR A 346 -5.57 6.38 -12.17
N PHE A 347 -4.76 7.44 -12.34
CA PHE A 347 -3.39 7.30 -12.79
C PHE A 347 -2.43 6.81 -11.71
N ILE A 348 -2.66 7.15 -10.43
CA ILE A 348 -1.85 6.63 -9.31
C ILE A 348 -1.90 5.11 -9.30
N VAL A 349 -3.09 4.51 -9.32
CA VAL A 349 -3.23 3.05 -9.26
C VAL A 349 -2.74 2.39 -10.55
N LYS A 350 -3.10 2.95 -11.70
CA LYS A 350 -2.69 2.40 -13.00
C LYS A 350 -1.16 2.37 -13.15
N ALA A 351 -0.48 3.28 -12.48
CA ALA A 351 0.94 3.46 -12.59
C ALA A 351 1.73 2.89 -11.40
N GLU A 352 1.06 2.35 -10.38
CA GLU A 352 1.66 1.74 -9.20
C GLU A 352 2.25 0.36 -9.54
N PRO A 353 3.59 0.17 -9.46
CA PRO A 353 4.22 -1.10 -9.81
C PRO A 353 3.77 -2.26 -8.91
N ALA A 354 3.51 -1.99 -7.64
CA ALA A 354 3.08 -3.02 -6.71
C ALA A 354 1.68 -3.57 -7.06
N VAL A 355 0.80 -2.72 -7.63
CA VAL A 355 -0.50 -3.16 -8.17
C VAL A 355 -0.30 -4.07 -9.38
N TYR A 356 0.66 -3.78 -10.27
CA TYR A 356 0.96 -4.64 -11.42
C TYR A 356 1.38 -6.05 -10.97
N VAL A 357 2.34 -6.15 -10.06
CA VAL A 357 2.84 -7.43 -9.52
C VAL A 357 1.70 -8.23 -8.88
N LEU A 358 0.86 -7.56 -8.09
CA LEU A 358 -0.33 -8.17 -7.51
C LEU A 358 -1.26 -8.70 -8.60
N THR A 359 -1.59 -7.90 -9.62
CA THR A 359 -2.53 -8.33 -10.68
C THR A 359 -2.00 -9.54 -11.47
N GLU A 360 -0.70 -9.62 -11.72
CA GLU A 360 -0.07 -10.80 -12.34
C GLU A 360 -0.15 -12.03 -11.42
N GLN A 361 0.17 -11.89 -10.13
CA GLN A 361 0.07 -13.00 -9.18
C GLN A 361 -1.35 -13.55 -9.10
N VAL A 362 -2.37 -12.69 -9.13
CA VAL A 362 -3.76 -13.15 -9.13
C VAL A 362 -4.15 -13.80 -10.47
N GLU A 363 -3.67 -13.28 -11.61
CA GLU A 363 -3.90 -13.90 -12.90
C GLU A 363 -3.30 -15.32 -12.96
N GLU A 364 -2.08 -15.52 -12.46
CA GLU A 364 -1.44 -16.84 -12.35
C GLU A 364 -2.23 -17.79 -11.44
N LEU A 365 -2.63 -17.33 -10.25
CA LEU A 365 -3.38 -18.13 -9.28
C LEU A 365 -4.79 -18.50 -9.77
N THR A 366 -5.39 -17.66 -10.62
CA THR A 366 -6.71 -17.92 -11.22
C THR A 366 -6.63 -18.64 -12.56
N SER A 367 -5.46 -19.15 -12.95
CA SER A 367 -5.23 -19.80 -14.26
C SER A 367 -5.69 -18.94 -15.44
N GLY A 368 -5.52 -17.62 -15.34
CA GLY A 368 -5.92 -16.65 -16.36
C GLY A 368 -7.41 -16.31 -16.38
N ALA A 369 -8.21 -16.82 -15.44
CA ALA A 369 -9.65 -16.54 -15.44
C ALA A 369 -9.98 -15.08 -15.12
N ILE A 370 -9.15 -14.41 -14.31
CA ILE A 370 -9.20 -12.97 -14.09
C ILE A 370 -7.93 -12.36 -14.68
N SER A 371 -8.06 -11.70 -15.83
CA SER A 371 -6.91 -11.02 -16.46
C SER A 371 -6.40 -9.85 -15.60
N ALA A 372 -5.07 -9.69 -15.54
CA ALA A 372 -4.42 -8.58 -14.85
C ALA A 372 -4.93 -7.23 -15.33
N LYS A 373 -5.23 -7.11 -16.63
CA LYS A 373 -5.79 -5.89 -17.24
C LYS A 373 -7.17 -5.54 -16.69
N ALA A 374 -8.07 -6.52 -16.56
CA ALA A 374 -9.42 -6.29 -16.01
C ALA A 374 -9.34 -5.87 -14.55
N MET A 375 -8.47 -6.53 -13.77
CA MET A 375 -8.24 -6.20 -12.37
C MET A 375 -7.66 -4.79 -12.20
N GLY A 376 -6.58 -4.47 -12.93
CA GLY A 376 -5.95 -3.15 -12.88
C GLY A 376 -6.90 -2.02 -13.30
N MET A 377 -7.75 -2.25 -14.30
CA MET A 377 -8.78 -1.28 -14.70
C MET A 377 -9.86 -1.11 -13.63
N SER A 378 -10.34 -2.20 -13.03
CA SER A 378 -11.32 -2.17 -11.94
C SER A 378 -10.78 -1.40 -10.72
N LEU A 379 -9.53 -1.68 -10.32
CA LEU A 379 -8.84 -0.99 -9.24
C LEU A 379 -8.70 0.51 -9.52
N SER A 380 -8.24 0.87 -10.73
CA SER A 380 -8.06 2.27 -11.12
C SER A 380 -9.37 3.05 -11.14
N ILE A 381 -10.47 2.44 -11.63
CA ILE A 381 -11.80 3.07 -11.63
C ILE A 381 -12.34 3.19 -10.20
N GLY A 382 -12.19 2.16 -9.38
CA GLY A 382 -12.62 2.20 -8.00
C GLY A 382 -11.92 3.32 -7.24
N VAL A 383 -10.59 3.40 -7.34
CA VAL A 383 -9.81 4.41 -6.60
C VAL A 383 -10.06 5.81 -7.14
N ALA A 384 -10.27 5.97 -8.45
CA ALA A 384 -10.75 7.23 -9.00
C ALA A 384 -12.05 7.69 -8.33
N PHE A 385 -13.05 6.80 -8.23
CA PHE A 385 -14.32 7.12 -7.58
C PHE A 385 -14.14 7.42 -6.08
N SER A 386 -13.38 6.60 -5.36
CA SER A 386 -13.10 6.80 -3.94
C SER A 386 -12.39 8.11 -3.66
N LEU A 387 -11.41 8.48 -4.50
CA LEU A 387 -10.72 9.76 -4.37
C LEU A 387 -11.62 10.94 -4.73
N GLY A 388 -12.53 10.79 -5.68
CA GLY A 388 -13.60 11.76 -5.92
C GLY A 388 -14.47 11.99 -4.68
N LEU A 389 -14.86 10.92 -3.99
CA LEU A 389 -15.58 11.02 -2.71
C LEU A 389 -14.73 11.66 -1.61
N ALA A 390 -13.43 11.35 -1.56
CA ALA A 390 -12.50 12.00 -0.63
C ALA A 390 -12.40 13.50 -0.88
N MET A 391 -12.39 13.93 -2.15
CA MET A 391 -12.41 15.35 -2.52
C MET A 391 -13.74 16.02 -2.14
N VAL A 392 -14.88 15.34 -2.33
CA VAL A 392 -16.17 15.84 -1.83
C VAL A 392 -16.13 16.03 -0.32
N ARG A 393 -15.52 15.09 0.41
CA ARG A 393 -15.32 15.20 1.84
C ARG A 393 -14.45 16.41 2.21
N VAL A 394 -13.31 16.62 1.55
CA VAL A 394 -12.45 17.80 1.76
C VAL A 394 -13.23 19.10 1.56
N LEU A 395 -14.12 19.15 0.55
CA LEU A 395 -14.94 20.33 0.29
C LEU A 395 -16.06 20.57 1.31
N THR A 396 -16.56 19.53 1.97
CA THR A 396 -17.80 19.59 2.76
C THR A 396 -17.61 19.36 4.25
N GLY A 397 -16.45 18.86 4.69
CA GLY A 397 -16.19 18.51 6.09
C GLY A 397 -16.99 17.29 6.58
N ILE A 398 -17.49 16.44 5.68
CA ILE A 398 -18.22 15.23 6.08
C ILE A 398 -17.27 14.28 6.81
N SER A 399 -17.68 13.79 7.98
CA SER A 399 -16.88 12.82 8.75
C SER A 399 -16.54 11.59 7.91
N ILE A 400 -15.28 11.17 7.97
CA ILE A 400 -14.75 10.00 7.26
C ILE A 400 -15.52 8.70 7.57
N LEU A 401 -16.15 8.61 8.75
CA LEU A 401 -16.92 7.43 9.14
C LEU A 401 -18.10 7.14 8.21
N TRP A 402 -18.67 8.17 7.55
CA TRP A 402 -19.72 7.99 6.53
C TRP A 402 -19.25 7.25 5.29
N PHE A 403 -17.94 7.18 5.07
CA PHE A 403 -17.34 6.45 3.95
C PHE A 403 -16.73 5.12 4.41
N LEU A 404 -15.95 5.15 5.49
CA LEU A 404 -15.26 3.95 5.98
C LEU A 404 -16.23 2.91 6.56
N LEU A 405 -17.22 3.32 7.36
CA LEU A 405 -18.11 2.35 8.00
C LEU A 405 -18.95 1.58 6.98
N PRO A 406 -19.62 2.22 6.00
CA PRO A 406 -20.29 1.49 4.92
C PRO A 406 -19.32 0.68 4.05
N GLY A 407 -18.17 1.24 3.70
CA GLY A 407 -17.22 0.55 2.82
C GLY A 407 -16.61 -0.70 3.46
N TYR A 408 -16.19 -0.63 4.72
CA TYR A 408 -15.74 -1.82 5.46
C TYR A 408 -16.88 -2.79 5.77
N ALA A 409 -18.10 -2.32 6.04
CA ALA A 409 -19.26 -3.20 6.22
C ALA A 409 -19.54 -4.01 4.94
N VAL A 410 -19.46 -3.38 3.76
CA VAL A 410 -19.57 -4.06 2.47
C VAL A 410 -18.41 -5.03 2.28
N ALA A 411 -17.17 -4.60 2.53
CA ALA A 411 -15.99 -5.46 2.38
C ALA A 411 -16.05 -6.70 3.28
N LEU A 412 -16.43 -6.55 4.55
CA LEU A 412 -16.57 -7.66 5.49
C LEU A 412 -17.79 -8.54 5.16
N GLY A 413 -18.88 -7.94 4.67
CA GLY A 413 -20.05 -8.68 4.19
C GLY A 413 -19.70 -9.56 2.99
N LEU A 414 -18.92 -9.05 2.04
CA LEU A 414 -18.47 -9.80 0.85
C LEU A 414 -17.60 -11.01 1.21
N THR A 415 -16.87 -10.96 2.33
CA THR A 415 -16.03 -12.07 2.79
C THR A 415 -16.81 -13.36 3.04
N PHE A 416 -18.11 -13.29 3.33
CA PHE A 416 -18.96 -14.49 3.48
C PHE A 416 -19.34 -15.14 2.15
N PHE A 417 -19.26 -14.39 1.05
CA PHE A 417 -19.72 -14.82 -0.27
C PHE A 417 -18.59 -15.15 -1.22
N VAL A 418 -17.35 -14.81 -0.87
CA VAL A 418 -16.18 -14.86 -1.75
C VAL A 418 -15.16 -15.89 -1.21
N PRO A 419 -14.45 -16.65 -2.06
CA PRO A 419 -13.42 -17.58 -1.61
C PRO A 419 -12.33 -16.91 -0.76
N GLN A 420 -11.76 -17.66 0.18
CA GLN A 420 -10.78 -17.14 1.13
C GLN A 420 -9.56 -16.51 0.47
N ILE A 421 -9.13 -17.03 -0.69
CA ILE A 421 -7.99 -16.50 -1.45
C ILE A 421 -8.26 -15.07 -1.95
N PHE A 422 -9.44 -14.80 -2.51
CA PHE A 422 -9.80 -13.44 -2.96
C PHE A 422 -9.97 -12.49 -1.79
N THR A 423 -10.44 -12.98 -0.64
CA THR A 423 -10.46 -12.17 0.59
C THR A 423 -9.04 -11.80 1.00
N ALA A 424 -8.13 -12.77 1.07
CA ALA A 424 -6.73 -12.53 1.45
C ALA A 424 -6.04 -11.55 0.50
N ILE A 425 -6.19 -11.78 -0.81
CA ILE A 425 -5.70 -10.88 -1.86
C ILE A 425 -6.30 -9.49 -1.66
N ALA A 426 -7.62 -9.34 -1.55
CA ALA A 426 -8.28 -8.03 -1.48
C ALA A 426 -7.81 -7.18 -0.30
N PHE A 427 -7.62 -7.79 0.87
CA PHE A 427 -7.12 -7.07 2.04
C PHE A 427 -5.62 -6.79 2.00
N ASP A 428 -4.80 -7.65 1.40
CA ASP A 428 -3.38 -7.32 1.13
C ASP A 428 -3.27 -6.19 0.10
N SER A 429 -4.15 -6.21 -0.91
CA SER A 429 -4.19 -5.24 -2.01
C SER A 429 -4.57 -3.83 -1.57
N GLY A 430 -5.34 -3.72 -0.49
CA GLY A 430 -5.71 -2.43 0.09
C GLY A 430 -4.48 -1.59 0.41
N GLY A 431 -3.50 -2.23 1.05
CA GLY A 431 -2.23 -1.58 1.36
C GLY A 431 -1.32 -1.36 0.16
N VAL A 432 -1.41 -2.23 -0.85
CA VAL A 432 -0.62 -2.13 -2.09
C VAL A 432 -1.07 -0.97 -2.97
N ALA A 433 -2.37 -0.65 -2.99
CA ALA A 433 -2.90 0.43 -3.83
C ALA A 433 -2.67 1.83 -3.22
N SER A 434 -2.47 1.94 -1.91
CA SER A 434 -2.17 3.20 -1.20
C SER A 434 -0.69 3.55 -1.23
N GLY A 435 -0.05 3.36 -2.39
CA GLY A 435 1.39 3.54 -2.57
C GLY A 435 1.91 4.96 -2.27
N PRO A 436 3.24 5.16 -2.39
CA PRO A 436 3.94 6.35 -1.91
C PRO A 436 3.36 7.66 -2.45
N MET A 437 2.83 7.67 -3.68
CA MET A 437 2.26 8.87 -4.31
C MET A 437 0.99 9.39 -3.59
N THR A 438 0.29 8.52 -2.87
CA THR A 438 -0.92 8.92 -2.12
C THR A 438 -0.53 9.78 -0.92
N ALA A 439 0.48 9.36 -0.13
CA ALA A 439 0.95 10.11 1.04
C ALA A 439 1.81 11.33 0.67
N THR A 440 2.58 11.24 -0.43
CA THR A 440 3.52 12.28 -0.86
C THR A 440 2.92 13.34 -1.77
N PHE A 441 1.68 13.19 -2.22
CA PHE A 441 1.04 14.19 -3.09
C PHE A 441 -0.43 14.37 -2.81
N LEU A 442 -1.23 13.28 -2.81
CA LEU A 442 -2.67 13.43 -2.61
C LEU A 442 -3.02 13.96 -1.23
N LEU A 443 -2.33 13.50 -0.19
CA LEU A 443 -2.54 14.03 1.15
C LEU A 443 -2.17 15.52 1.23
N PRO A 444 -0.95 15.97 0.85
CA PRO A 444 -0.63 17.40 0.78
C PRO A 444 -1.61 18.22 -0.06
N PHE A 445 -2.00 17.71 -1.24
CA PHE A 445 -3.00 18.33 -2.12
C PHE A 445 -4.36 18.52 -1.42
N SER A 446 -4.79 17.52 -0.66
CA SER A 446 -6.01 17.59 0.14
C SER A 446 -5.87 18.56 1.31
N MET A 447 -4.69 18.60 1.94
CA MET A 447 -4.38 19.53 3.05
C MET A 447 -4.46 20.96 2.56
N GLY A 448 -3.80 21.31 1.46
CA GLY A 448 -3.83 22.66 0.91
C GLY A 448 -5.24 23.10 0.50
N ALA A 449 -6.03 22.20 -0.10
CA ALA A 449 -7.43 22.48 -0.41
C ALA A 449 -8.28 22.71 0.84
N CYS A 450 -8.08 21.89 1.88
CA CYS A 450 -8.77 22.05 3.16
C CYS A 450 -8.40 23.38 3.85
N GLU A 451 -7.11 23.75 3.84
CA GLU A 451 -6.62 25.00 4.41
C GLU A 451 -7.25 26.22 3.75
N ALA A 452 -7.31 26.24 2.41
CA ALA A 452 -7.96 27.32 1.65
C ALA A 452 -9.45 27.49 2.00
N LEU A 453 -10.14 26.40 2.34
CA LEU A 453 -11.55 26.41 2.73
C LEU A 453 -11.76 26.75 4.21
N GLY A 454 -10.70 26.87 5.00
CA GLY A 454 -10.78 27.06 6.45
C GLY A 454 -11.26 25.83 7.21
N GLY A 455 -11.16 24.64 6.61
CA GLY A 455 -11.49 23.36 7.24
C GLY A 455 -10.40 22.91 8.22
N ASN A 456 -10.69 21.86 9.00
CA ASN A 456 -9.68 21.29 9.89
C ASN A 456 -8.88 20.23 9.12
N VAL A 457 -7.60 20.53 8.86
CA VAL A 457 -6.69 19.67 8.09
C VAL A 457 -6.65 18.24 8.62
N VAL A 458 -6.60 18.06 9.94
CA VAL A 458 -6.51 16.74 10.56
C VAL A 458 -7.82 15.96 10.37
N THR A 459 -8.98 16.61 10.50
CA THR A 459 -10.27 15.91 10.39
C THR A 459 -10.80 15.78 8.97
N ASP A 460 -10.40 16.66 8.06
CA ASP A 460 -11.04 16.81 6.74
C ASP A 460 -10.09 16.41 5.59
N ALA A 461 -8.78 16.69 5.70
CA ALA A 461 -7.79 16.33 4.68
C ALA A 461 -7.18 14.94 4.88
N PHE A 462 -6.76 14.58 6.10
CA PHE A 462 -6.35 13.21 6.40
C PHE A 462 -7.51 12.24 6.19
N GLY A 463 -7.24 10.97 5.95
CA GLY A 463 -8.23 9.94 5.63
C GLY A 463 -8.38 9.68 4.13
N VAL A 464 -7.73 10.48 3.29
CA VAL A 464 -7.65 10.24 1.84
C VAL A 464 -6.92 8.92 1.56
N VAL A 465 -5.83 8.64 2.29
CA VAL A 465 -5.08 7.39 2.13
C VAL A 465 -5.95 6.20 2.55
N ALA A 466 -6.69 6.31 3.65
CA ALA A 466 -7.62 5.31 4.11
C ALA A 466 -8.71 4.98 3.08
N MET A 467 -9.28 6.00 2.42
CA MET A 467 -10.30 5.80 1.39
C MET A 467 -9.73 5.10 0.15
N VAL A 468 -8.50 5.44 -0.26
CA VAL A 468 -7.79 4.73 -1.32
C VAL A 468 -7.54 3.27 -0.92
N ALA A 469 -7.02 3.04 0.29
CA ALA A 469 -6.69 1.71 0.79
C ALA A 469 -7.91 0.79 0.98
N MET A 470 -9.08 1.34 1.35
CA MET A 470 -10.32 0.57 1.49
C MET A 470 -10.88 0.08 0.15
N THR A 471 -10.57 0.77 -0.95
CA THR A 471 -11.21 0.53 -2.24
C THR A 471 -10.89 -0.83 -2.85
N PRO A 472 -9.63 -1.30 -2.89
CA PRO A 472 -9.29 -2.65 -3.33
C PRO A 472 -10.02 -3.76 -2.59
N LEU A 473 -10.33 -3.57 -1.30
CA LEU A 473 -11.05 -4.57 -0.50
C LEU A 473 -12.40 -4.88 -1.13
N ILE A 474 -13.09 -3.86 -1.64
CA ILE A 474 -14.42 -4.00 -2.23
C ILE A 474 -14.30 -4.46 -3.69
N THR A 475 -13.46 -3.81 -4.49
CA THR A 475 -13.39 -4.07 -5.94
C THR A 475 -12.88 -5.47 -6.26
N ILE A 476 -11.88 -5.99 -5.53
CA ILE A 476 -11.35 -7.33 -5.76
C ILE A 476 -12.32 -8.40 -5.27
N GLN A 477 -12.99 -8.19 -4.14
CA GLN A 477 -14.00 -9.14 -3.66
C GLN A 477 -15.21 -9.20 -4.59
N ILE A 478 -15.66 -8.07 -5.15
CA ILE A 478 -16.71 -8.06 -6.18
C ILE A 478 -16.26 -8.86 -7.41
N LEU A 479 -15.02 -8.70 -7.85
CA LEU A 479 -14.48 -9.44 -8.99
C LEU A 479 -14.40 -10.95 -8.70
N GLY A 480 -13.97 -11.32 -7.49
CA GLY A 480 -13.98 -12.71 -7.01
C GLY A 480 -15.39 -13.30 -6.95
N LEU A 481 -16.39 -12.52 -6.55
CA LEU A 481 -17.80 -12.93 -6.57
C LEU A 481 -18.31 -13.16 -7.99
N ILE A 482 -18.02 -12.22 -8.91
CA ILE A 482 -18.38 -12.35 -10.32
C ILE A 482 -17.75 -13.61 -10.91
N TYR A 483 -16.49 -13.87 -10.61
CA TYR A 483 -15.78 -15.07 -11.03
C TYR A 483 -16.48 -16.35 -10.54
N GLN A 484 -16.81 -16.42 -9.24
CA GLN A 484 -17.48 -17.58 -8.67
C GLN A 484 -18.86 -17.83 -9.30
N ILE A 485 -19.61 -16.77 -9.60
CA ILE A 485 -20.90 -16.88 -10.30
C ILE A 485 -20.69 -17.44 -11.72
N GLN A 486 -19.70 -16.94 -12.45
CA GLN A 486 -19.39 -17.42 -13.80
C GLN A 486 -18.95 -18.88 -13.80
N GLU A 487 -18.15 -19.30 -12.84
CA GLU A 487 -17.71 -20.69 -12.67
C GLU A 487 -18.88 -21.62 -12.40
N GLN A 488 -19.77 -21.27 -11.46
CA GLN A 488 -20.98 -22.05 -11.18
C GLN A 488 -21.92 -22.13 -12.39
N MET A 489 -22.00 -21.08 -13.22
CA MET A 489 -22.77 -21.11 -14.46
C MET A 489 -22.15 -22.05 -15.49
N LYS A 490 -20.82 -22.07 -15.64
CA LYS A 490 -20.11 -23.00 -16.52
C LYS A 490 -20.29 -24.45 -16.07
N GLU A 491 -20.18 -24.73 -14.78
CA GLU A 491 -20.42 -26.07 -14.23
C GLU A 491 -21.86 -26.54 -14.48
N LYS A 492 -22.85 -25.65 -14.26
CA LYS A 492 -24.26 -25.96 -14.57
C LYS A 492 -24.50 -26.21 -16.05
N GLN A 493 -23.81 -25.48 -16.93
CA GLN A 493 -23.92 -25.67 -18.37
C GLN A 493 -23.26 -27.00 -18.79
N ALA A 494 -22.06 -27.31 -18.29
CA ALA A 494 -21.39 -28.58 -18.54
C ALA A 494 -22.20 -29.78 -18.01
N ALA A 495 -22.85 -29.65 -16.85
CA ALA A 495 -23.74 -30.67 -16.30
C ALA A 495 -24.98 -30.89 -17.17
N LYS A 496 -25.56 -29.80 -17.73
CA LYS A 496 -26.66 -29.91 -18.71
C LYS A 496 -26.20 -30.58 -19.99
N ASP A 497 -25.04 -30.21 -20.51
CA ASP A 497 -24.47 -30.79 -21.75
C ASP A 497 -24.10 -32.27 -21.57
N TYR A 498 -23.57 -32.66 -20.41
CA TYR A 498 -23.33 -34.07 -20.09
C TYR A 498 -24.64 -34.86 -19.99
N THR A 499 -25.66 -34.29 -19.35
CA THR A 499 -26.98 -34.92 -19.24
C THR A 499 -27.63 -35.10 -20.61
N SER A 500 -27.57 -34.09 -21.48
CA SER A 500 -28.11 -34.19 -22.85
C SER A 500 -27.36 -35.19 -23.71
N ILE A 501 -26.02 -35.24 -23.62
CA ILE A 501 -25.21 -36.28 -24.30
C ILE A 501 -25.57 -37.68 -23.79
N LYS A 502 -25.72 -37.87 -22.48
CA LYS A 502 -26.09 -39.16 -21.90
C LYS A 502 -27.46 -39.63 -22.37
N VAL A 503 -28.46 -38.74 -22.42
CA VAL A 503 -29.78 -39.05 -22.98
C VAL A 503 -29.69 -39.40 -24.48
N CYS A 504 -28.85 -38.72 -25.26
CA CYS A 504 -28.64 -39.07 -26.67
C CYS A 504 -28.01 -40.48 -26.84
N ILE A 505 -27.05 -40.85 -26.00
CA ILE A 505 -26.42 -42.18 -26.02
C ILE A 505 -27.41 -43.27 -25.62
N GLU A 506 -28.17 -43.07 -24.53
CA GLU A 506 -29.20 -44.04 -24.11
C GLU A 506 -30.30 -44.23 -25.17
N ASN A 507 -30.63 -43.17 -25.93
CA ASN A 507 -31.56 -43.29 -27.04
C ASN A 507 -30.96 -44.01 -28.27
N LEU A 508 -29.66 -43.88 -28.53
CA LEU A 508 -28.96 -44.62 -29.59
C LEU A 508 -28.86 -46.11 -29.26
N ASP A 509 -28.50 -46.46 -28.02
CA ASP A 509 -28.44 -47.86 -27.57
C ASP A 509 -29.81 -48.55 -27.61
N ASN A 510 -30.90 -47.80 -27.37
CA ASN A 510 -32.26 -48.31 -27.50
C ASN A 510 -32.70 -48.53 -28.96
N VAL A 511 -32.14 -47.78 -29.92
CA VAL A 511 -32.42 -47.97 -31.35
C VAL A 511 -31.65 -49.18 -31.90
N ASP A 512 -30.37 -49.35 -31.53
CA ASP A 512 -29.58 -50.53 -31.91
C ASP A 512 -30.16 -51.84 -31.30
N ASN A 513 -30.72 -51.79 -30.09
CA ASN A 513 -31.39 -52.94 -29.49
C ASN A 513 -32.76 -53.26 -30.11
N GLN A 514 -33.42 -52.31 -30.78
CA GLN A 514 -34.68 -52.57 -31.49
C GLN A 514 -34.44 -53.21 -32.87
N GLU A 515 -33.36 -52.88 -33.57
CA GLU A 515 -33.03 -53.51 -34.85
C GLU A 515 -32.50 -54.96 -34.71
N ILE A 516 -31.96 -55.34 -33.55
CA ILE A 516 -31.47 -56.71 -33.29
C ILE A 516 -32.60 -57.70 -32.93
N ILE A 517 -33.83 -57.22 -32.65
CA ILE A 517 -34.96 -58.08 -32.27
C ILE A 517 -35.86 -58.45 -33.48
N GLU A 518 -35.64 -57.88 -34.68
CA GLU A 518 -36.44 -58.17 -35.90
C GLU A 518 -35.74 -59.01 -37.00
N LEU A 519 -34.63 -59.69 -36.70
CA LEU A 519 -33.98 -60.67 -37.62
C LEU A 519 -33.91 -62.05 -36.97
#